data_AF-A0A7J3ACR5-F1
#
_entry.id   AF-A0A7J3ACR5-F1
#
_cell.length_a   1.000
_cell.length_b   1.000
_cell.length_c   1.000
_cell.angle_alpha   90.00
_cell.angle_beta   90.00
_cell.angle_gamma   90.00
#
_symmetry.space_group_name_H-M   'P 1'
#
loop_
_entity.id
_entity.type
_entity.pdbx_description
1 polymer ?
#
loop_
_entity_poly.entity_id
_entity_poly.type
_entity_poly.pdbx_seq_one_letter_code
_entity_poly.pdbx_strand_id
1 'polypeptide(L)'
;MKKRFRKFVLFLIVAVMLMLPKACAFSIGVDVKDKTLSFLRDVLELDLSKYMIKLSDYFIEYPDEVTKNLREDVTYSLEGANSQIRASCLFINKSMIYCRMYAEQGAPTYVHAQGNIINRVRNILERYRDWSGDSSLNEMLEMLTLVEPRKNVTVVVGTWRFTFKTTPEFTDVSWLYMLNGVTYPNCLGVSFVGNNVYFLDERKLYTIGSADVKTSKDDAIAIALKYVENYSFEIFMGDQPSIVVDDFGVVKEKITAELLSWPREEYMLYPYWKVDLPLDKLYPGNIYEICVNIWADTGEVFRCVPLGFGGSLPTQDSQPEQTTNSQENTLEWTLTPVVVFLIVFAIATSALIIHKWKKPLSHHLKQRHNPPSQPMSD
;
A
#
# COMPACT_ATOMS: atom_id res chain seq x y z
N MET A 1 50.15 -46.47 21.10
CA MET A 1 49.29 -46.40 19.90
C MET A 1 47.80 -46.17 20.20
N LYS A 2 47.17 -46.89 21.15
CA LYS A 2 45.72 -46.79 21.47
C LYS A 2 45.17 -45.39 21.82
N LYS A 3 45.91 -44.53 22.54
CA LYS A 3 45.44 -43.18 22.93
C LYS A 3 45.37 -42.19 21.77
N ARG A 4 46.27 -42.29 20.79
CA ARG A 4 46.29 -41.40 19.61
C ARG A 4 45.20 -41.79 18.61
N PHE A 5 44.96 -43.10 18.45
CA PHE A 5 43.85 -43.62 17.65
C PHE A 5 42.48 -43.19 18.19
N ARG A 6 42.28 -43.24 19.53
CA ARG A 6 41.01 -42.80 20.16
C ARG A 6 40.71 -41.31 19.96
N LYS A 7 41.74 -40.45 19.98
CA LYS A 7 41.60 -39.01 19.70
C LYS A 7 41.26 -38.74 18.24
N PHE A 8 41.87 -39.51 17.32
CA PHE A 8 41.61 -39.38 15.89
C PHE A 8 40.18 -39.81 15.54
N VAL A 9 39.68 -40.91 16.12
CA VAL A 9 38.29 -41.36 15.93
C VAL A 9 37.30 -40.34 16.50
N LEU A 10 37.57 -39.74 17.67
CA LEU A 10 36.69 -38.71 18.23
C LEU A 10 36.64 -37.45 17.34
N PHE A 11 37.79 -37.04 16.80
CA PHE A 11 37.86 -35.91 15.87
C PHE A 11 37.12 -36.20 14.56
N LEU A 12 37.21 -37.42 14.05
CA LEU A 12 36.48 -37.83 12.85
C LEU A 12 34.96 -37.82 13.07
N ILE A 13 34.48 -38.26 14.23
CA ILE A 13 33.04 -38.23 14.57
C ILE A 13 32.52 -36.80 14.67
N VAL A 14 33.29 -35.89 15.28
CA VAL A 14 32.93 -34.46 15.36
C VAL A 14 32.96 -33.81 13.96
N ALA A 15 33.96 -34.14 13.13
CA ALA A 15 34.04 -33.64 11.76
C ALA A 15 32.88 -34.15 10.89
N VAL A 16 32.48 -35.41 11.04
CA VAL A 16 31.32 -35.99 10.34
C VAL A 16 30.00 -35.37 10.83
N MET A 17 29.85 -35.08 12.12
CA MET A 17 28.69 -34.33 12.65
C MET A 17 28.61 -32.88 12.13
N LEU A 18 29.76 -32.24 11.88
CA LEU A 18 29.84 -30.90 11.27
C LEU A 18 29.60 -30.90 9.75
N MET A 19 29.79 -32.05 9.10
CA MET A 19 29.63 -32.26 7.66
C MET A 19 28.27 -32.87 7.28
N LEU A 20 27.45 -33.28 8.25
CA LEU A 20 26.03 -33.49 7.98
C LEU A 20 25.51 -32.17 7.41
N PRO A 21 24.90 -32.16 6.20
CA PRO A 21 24.20 -30.98 5.76
C PRO A 21 23.29 -30.61 6.92
N LYS A 22 23.43 -29.40 7.46
CA LYS A 22 22.38 -28.82 8.30
C LYS A 22 21.14 -29.06 7.47
N ALA A 23 20.28 -29.97 7.90
CA ALA A 23 18.97 -30.06 7.34
C ALA A 23 18.48 -28.63 7.47
N CYS A 24 18.37 -27.93 6.34
CA CYS A 24 17.41 -26.85 6.25
C CYS A 24 16.14 -27.57 6.61
N ALA A 25 15.77 -27.50 7.88
CA ALA A 25 14.38 -27.53 8.24
C ALA A 25 13.80 -26.39 7.43
N PHE A 26 13.36 -26.69 6.21
CA PHE A 26 12.13 -26.12 5.75
C PHE A 26 11.19 -26.37 6.92
N SER A 27 10.97 -25.33 7.72
CA SER A 27 9.76 -25.25 8.50
C SER A 27 8.68 -25.68 7.52
N ILE A 28 8.05 -26.82 7.81
CA ILE A 28 6.78 -27.20 7.20
C ILE A 28 5.95 -25.94 7.36
N GLY A 29 5.80 -25.21 6.26
CA GLY A 29 5.57 -23.78 6.31
C GLY A 29 4.29 -23.52 7.06
N VAL A 30 4.35 -22.75 8.14
CA VAL A 30 3.15 -22.30 8.85
C VAL A 30 2.20 -21.71 7.80
N ASP A 31 0.98 -22.26 7.71
CA ASP A 31 -0.06 -21.79 6.80
C ASP A 31 -0.30 -20.29 7.08
N VAL A 32 -0.40 -19.46 6.05
CA VAL A 32 -0.67 -18.02 6.21
C VAL A 32 -1.98 -17.77 6.96
N LYS A 33 -2.89 -18.76 6.95
CA LYS A 33 -4.08 -18.81 7.82
C LYS A 33 -3.73 -18.86 9.30
N ASP A 34 -2.84 -19.76 9.70
CA ASP A 34 -2.36 -19.86 11.09
C ASP A 34 -1.54 -18.63 11.47
N LYS A 35 -0.77 -18.08 10.52
CA LYS A 35 -0.06 -16.80 10.73
C LYS A 35 -1.03 -15.65 10.98
N THR A 36 -2.14 -15.59 10.25
CA THR A 36 -3.18 -14.59 10.46
C THR A 36 -3.75 -14.69 11.88
N LEU A 37 -4.16 -15.89 12.31
CA LEU A 37 -4.70 -16.07 13.66
C LEU A 37 -3.66 -15.80 14.75
N SER A 38 -2.41 -16.22 14.56
CA SER A 38 -1.33 -15.90 15.51
C SER A 38 -1.04 -14.40 15.56
N PHE A 39 -1.10 -13.67 14.44
CA PHE A 39 -0.96 -12.21 14.46
C PHE A 39 -2.08 -11.55 15.27
N LEU A 40 -3.34 -11.95 15.07
CA LEU A 40 -4.47 -11.42 15.84
C LEU A 40 -4.32 -11.70 17.34
N ARG A 41 -3.89 -12.91 17.70
CA ARG A 41 -3.70 -13.34 19.10
C ARG A 41 -2.45 -12.71 19.75
N ASP A 42 -1.31 -12.82 19.10
CA ASP A 42 0.01 -12.56 19.69
C ASP A 42 0.43 -11.11 19.49
N VAL A 43 0.03 -10.47 18.39
CA VAL A 43 0.42 -9.07 18.10
C VAL A 43 -0.69 -8.11 18.49
N LEU A 44 -1.94 -8.37 18.08
CA LEU A 44 -3.07 -7.51 18.44
C LEU A 44 -3.70 -7.83 19.80
N GLU A 45 -3.30 -8.93 20.46
CA GLU A 45 -3.85 -9.39 21.75
C GLU A 45 -5.37 -9.59 21.75
N LEU A 46 -5.95 -9.93 20.60
CA LEU A 46 -7.35 -10.29 20.53
C LEU A 46 -7.57 -11.61 21.29
N ASP A 47 -8.52 -11.63 22.22
CA ASP A 47 -8.88 -12.84 22.95
C ASP A 47 -9.72 -13.75 22.04
N LEU A 48 -9.03 -14.53 21.21
CA LEU A 48 -9.63 -15.45 20.26
C LEU A 48 -10.56 -16.49 20.92
N SER A 49 -10.44 -16.74 22.24
CA SER A 49 -11.34 -17.65 22.95
C SER A 49 -12.77 -17.13 23.10
N LYS A 50 -12.98 -15.82 22.88
CA LYS A 50 -14.30 -15.17 22.95
C LYS A 50 -15.08 -15.22 21.63
N TYR A 51 -14.49 -15.78 20.59
CA TYR A 51 -15.01 -15.74 19.24
C TYR A 51 -15.16 -17.15 18.66
N MET A 52 -16.26 -17.36 17.95
CA MET A 52 -16.34 -18.40 16.94
C MET A 52 -15.65 -17.88 15.68
N ILE A 53 -14.58 -18.55 15.27
CA ILE A 53 -13.73 -18.14 14.15
C ILE A 53 -14.14 -18.91 12.88
N LYS A 54 -14.41 -18.19 11.80
CA LYS A 54 -14.74 -18.76 10.48
C LYS A 54 -13.84 -18.16 9.41
N LEU A 55 -13.18 -19.01 8.63
CA LEU A 55 -12.50 -18.57 7.42
C LEU A 55 -13.56 -18.11 6.41
N SER A 56 -13.58 -16.82 6.09
CA SER A 56 -14.57 -16.24 5.19
C SER A 56 -14.10 -16.23 3.74
N ASP A 57 -12.82 -15.94 3.53
CA ASP A 57 -12.23 -15.91 2.21
C ASP A 57 -10.75 -16.31 2.28
N TYR A 58 -10.30 -16.96 1.22
CA TYR A 58 -8.90 -17.31 1.03
C TYR A 58 -8.56 -17.30 -0.45
N PHE A 59 -7.76 -16.33 -0.84
CA PHE A 59 -7.35 -16.12 -2.22
C PHE A 59 -5.84 -16.31 -2.35
N ILE A 60 -5.43 -17.08 -3.35
CA ILE A 60 -4.03 -17.28 -3.71
C ILE A 60 -3.86 -16.80 -5.14
N GLU A 61 -2.93 -15.87 -5.32
CA GLU A 61 -2.40 -15.47 -6.61
C GLU A 61 -0.99 -16.06 -6.74
N TYR A 62 -0.86 -17.02 -7.65
CA TYR A 62 0.41 -17.68 -7.91
C TYR A 62 1.34 -16.76 -8.72
N PRO A 63 2.65 -16.88 -8.50
CA PRO A 63 3.64 -16.18 -9.32
C PRO A 63 3.39 -16.39 -10.82
N ASP A 64 3.38 -15.29 -11.58
CA ASP A 64 3.44 -15.33 -13.05
C ASP A 64 4.74 -14.66 -13.55
N GLU A 65 4.91 -14.59 -14.87
CA GLU A 65 6.10 -13.99 -15.49
C GLU A 65 6.32 -12.52 -15.10
N VAL A 66 5.25 -11.83 -14.69
CA VAL A 66 5.25 -10.38 -14.40
C VAL A 66 5.46 -10.11 -12.92
N THR A 67 4.72 -10.80 -12.06
CA THR A 67 4.63 -10.54 -10.63
C THR A 67 5.64 -11.33 -9.82
N LYS A 68 6.05 -12.52 -10.30
CA LYS A 68 6.94 -13.53 -9.69
C LYS A 68 6.82 -13.79 -8.18
N ASN A 69 5.77 -13.30 -7.53
CA ASN A 69 5.57 -13.35 -6.09
C ASN A 69 4.29 -14.12 -5.77
N LEU A 70 4.36 -14.94 -4.72
CA LEU A 70 3.19 -15.65 -4.22
C LEU A 70 2.43 -14.67 -3.33
N ARG A 71 1.20 -14.36 -3.72
CA ARG A 71 0.30 -13.50 -2.95
C ARG A 71 -0.82 -14.34 -2.34
N GLU A 72 -1.05 -14.14 -1.06
CA GLU A 72 -2.08 -14.85 -0.30
C GLU A 72 -2.87 -13.83 0.53
N ASP A 73 -4.16 -13.70 0.23
CA ASP A 73 -5.10 -12.87 0.98
C ASP A 73 -5.99 -13.79 1.85
N VAL A 74 -5.96 -13.57 3.17
CA VAL A 74 -6.71 -14.39 4.14
C VAL A 74 -7.69 -13.50 4.88
N THR A 75 -8.97 -13.90 4.90
CA THR A 75 -10.00 -13.18 5.66
C THR A 75 -10.75 -14.12 6.62
N TYR A 76 -10.81 -13.72 7.88
CA TYR A 76 -11.61 -14.36 8.92
C TYR A 76 -12.78 -13.47 9.38
N SER A 77 -13.92 -14.11 9.65
CA SER A 77 -15.01 -13.57 10.46
C SER A 77 -14.92 -14.15 11.86
N LEU A 78 -14.99 -13.29 12.87
CA LEU A 78 -14.92 -13.64 14.29
C LEU A 78 -16.22 -13.17 14.95
N GLU A 79 -17.05 -14.12 15.34
CA GLU A 79 -18.37 -13.88 15.92
C GLU A 79 -18.33 -14.15 17.43
N GLY A 80 -18.42 -13.08 18.23
CA GLY A 80 -18.52 -13.13 19.69
C GLY A 80 -19.91 -12.71 20.18
N ALA A 81 -20.17 -12.89 21.47
CA ALA A 81 -21.50 -12.63 22.05
C ALA A 81 -22.02 -11.20 21.82
N ASN A 82 -21.12 -10.20 21.88
CA ASN A 82 -21.46 -8.78 21.74
C ASN A 82 -20.58 -8.07 20.70
N SER A 83 -19.86 -8.82 19.86
CA SER A 83 -18.92 -8.23 18.91
C SER A 83 -18.75 -9.10 17.68
N GLN A 84 -18.73 -8.48 16.50
CA GLN A 84 -18.41 -9.11 15.23
C GLN A 84 -17.21 -8.40 14.62
N ILE A 85 -16.18 -9.18 14.26
CA ILE A 85 -14.93 -8.66 13.71
C ILE A 85 -14.64 -9.34 12.39
N ARG A 86 -14.22 -8.54 11.39
CA ARG A 86 -13.62 -9.04 10.16
C ARG A 86 -12.14 -8.71 10.16
N ALA A 87 -11.30 -9.73 10.03
CA ALA A 87 -9.86 -9.57 9.93
C ALA A 87 -9.38 -10.04 8.56
N SER A 88 -8.71 -9.15 7.81
CA SER A 88 -8.14 -9.44 6.49
C SER A 88 -6.65 -9.13 6.51
N CYS A 89 -5.80 -10.12 6.24
CA CYS A 89 -4.36 -9.91 6.11
C CYS A 89 -3.86 -10.34 4.72
N LEU A 90 -2.91 -9.58 4.18
CA LEU A 90 -2.21 -9.89 2.93
C LEU A 90 -0.80 -10.38 3.24
N PHE A 91 -0.40 -11.46 2.57
CA PHE A 91 0.95 -11.96 2.56
C PHE A 91 1.52 -11.94 1.15
N ILE A 92 2.77 -11.51 1.02
CA ILE A 92 3.57 -11.64 -0.20
C ILE A 92 4.81 -12.44 0.17
N ASN A 93 5.04 -13.55 -0.54
CA ASN A 93 6.09 -14.53 -0.23
C ASN A 93 6.10 -14.92 1.26
N LYS A 94 4.91 -15.13 1.84
CA LYS A 94 4.70 -15.49 3.26
C LYS A 94 5.14 -14.43 4.28
N SER A 95 5.52 -13.23 3.83
CA SER A 95 5.73 -12.05 4.66
C SER A 95 4.42 -11.26 4.74
N MET A 96 4.00 -10.92 5.96
CA MET A 96 2.77 -10.15 6.15
C MET A 96 3.01 -8.70 5.71
N ILE A 97 2.21 -8.23 4.77
CA ILE A 97 2.27 -6.86 4.24
C ILE A 97 1.33 -5.95 5.01
N TYR A 98 0.08 -6.39 5.20
CA TYR A 98 -0.85 -5.67 6.06
C TYR A 98 -1.77 -6.62 6.79
N CYS A 99 -2.35 -6.13 7.88
CA CYS A 99 -3.56 -6.71 8.43
C CYS A 99 -4.55 -5.62 8.83
N ARG A 100 -5.82 -5.81 8.44
CA ARG A 100 -6.93 -4.91 8.77
C ARG A 100 -7.90 -5.66 9.66
N MET A 101 -8.24 -5.08 10.79
CA MET A 101 -9.25 -5.58 11.71
C MET A 101 -10.37 -4.56 11.80
N TYR A 102 -11.55 -4.93 11.30
CA TYR A 102 -12.76 -4.13 11.33
C TYR A 102 -13.72 -4.67 12.38
N ALA A 103 -14.12 -3.84 13.33
CA ALA A 103 -15.21 -4.15 14.24
C ALA A 103 -16.54 -3.80 13.54
N GLU A 104 -17.15 -4.79 12.90
CA GLU A 104 -18.43 -4.62 12.21
C GLU A 104 -19.57 -4.38 13.21
N GLN A 105 -19.46 -4.96 14.40
CA GLN A 105 -20.38 -4.73 15.51
C GLN A 105 -19.62 -4.77 16.84
N GLY A 106 -19.97 -3.88 17.77
CA GLY A 106 -19.42 -3.86 19.12
C GLY A 106 -17.93 -3.47 19.17
N ALA A 107 -17.30 -3.75 20.31
CA ALA A 107 -15.87 -3.52 20.51
C ALA A 107 -15.12 -4.87 20.57
N PRO A 108 -13.90 -4.96 20.03
CA PRO A 108 -13.07 -6.14 20.19
C PRO A 108 -12.72 -6.40 21.65
N THR A 109 -12.71 -7.68 22.04
CA THR A 109 -12.30 -8.13 23.38
C THR A 109 -10.84 -8.54 23.35
N TYR A 110 -10.02 -7.80 24.10
CA TYR A 110 -8.59 -8.06 24.21
C TYR A 110 -8.27 -8.83 25.50
N VAL A 111 -7.19 -9.60 25.48
CA VAL A 111 -6.70 -10.33 26.67
C VAL A 111 -6.35 -9.36 27.81
N HIS A 112 -5.81 -8.19 27.45
CA HIS A 112 -5.44 -7.14 28.39
C HIS A 112 -6.12 -5.82 28.03
N ALA A 113 -6.35 -4.98 29.05
CA ALA A 113 -6.84 -3.63 28.86
C ALA A 113 -5.88 -2.84 27.97
N GLN A 114 -6.41 -2.22 26.93
CA GLN A 114 -5.62 -1.41 26.01
C GLN A 114 -5.27 -0.08 26.72
N GLY A 115 -3.98 0.18 26.90
CA GLY A 115 -3.51 1.42 27.53
C GLY A 115 -3.78 2.66 26.67
N ASN A 116 -3.13 3.78 27.00
CA ASN A 116 -3.16 4.95 26.12
C ASN A 116 -2.61 4.62 24.71
N ILE A 117 -2.93 5.43 23.72
CA ILE A 117 -2.64 5.12 22.31
C ILE A 117 -1.14 4.93 22.02
N ILE A 118 -0.26 5.69 22.66
CA ILE A 118 1.20 5.56 22.50
C ILE A 118 1.67 4.21 23.06
N ASN A 119 1.21 3.85 24.27
CA ASN A 119 1.51 2.55 24.86
C ASN A 119 0.92 1.40 24.04
N ARG A 120 -0.27 1.58 23.47
CA ARG A 120 -0.90 0.58 22.60
C ARG A 120 -0.05 0.32 21.35
N VAL A 121 0.42 1.37 20.68
CA VAL A 121 1.31 1.25 19.51
C VAL A 121 2.64 0.62 19.90
N ARG A 122 3.26 1.06 21.01
CA ARG A 122 4.50 0.46 21.51
C ARG A 122 4.36 -1.04 21.74
N ASN A 123 3.30 -1.45 22.44
CA ASN A 123 3.05 -2.86 22.74
C ASN A 123 2.80 -3.69 21.47
N ILE A 124 2.08 -3.14 20.47
CA ILE A 124 1.91 -3.79 19.17
C ILE A 124 3.27 -4.00 18.49
N LEU A 125 4.13 -2.98 18.46
CA LEU A 125 5.43 -3.09 17.82
C LEU A 125 6.39 -4.03 18.55
N GLU A 126 6.40 -4.03 19.89
CA GLU A 126 7.20 -4.98 20.68
C GLU A 126 6.78 -6.42 20.40
N ARG A 127 5.47 -6.71 20.42
CA ARG A 127 4.98 -8.05 20.11
C ARG A 127 5.18 -8.40 18.64
N TYR A 128 5.06 -7.44 17.73
CA TYR A 128 5.35 -7.67 16.32
C TYR A 128 6.83 -7.97 16.08
N ARG A 129 7.75 -7.30 16.78
CA ARG A 129 9.19 -7.61 16.78
C ARG A 129 9.44 -9.03 17.23
N ASP A 130 8.81 -9.44 18.32
CA ASP A 130 9.01 -10.78 18.89
C ASP A 130 8.37 -11.86 17.98
N TRP A 131 7.20 -11.58 17.39
CA TRP A 131 6.50 -12.47 16.45
C TRP A 131 7.23 -12.62 15.10
N SER A 132 7.78 -11.53 14.58
CA SER A 132 8.46 -11.49 13.27
C SER A 132 9.96 -11.80 13.33
N GLY A 133 10.58 -11.69 14.50
CA GLY A 133 12.03 -11.77 14.69
C GLY A 133 12.80 -10.57 14.13
N ASP A 134 12.13 -9.47 13.78
CA ASP A 134 12.73 -8.33 13.11
C ASP A 134 13.30 -7.29 14.10
N SER A 135 14.60 -7.41 14.41
CA SER A 135 15.30 -6.49 15.30
C SER A 135 15.35 -5.03 14.83
N SER A 136 15.08 -4.74 13.55
CA SER A 136 15.07 -3.36 13.04
C SER A 136 13.98 -2.51 13.70
N LEU A 137 12.92 -3.14 14.22
CA LEU A 137 11.82 -2.48 14.93
C LEU A 137 12.26 -1.75 16.21
N ASN A 138 13.44 -2.05 16.75
CA ASN A 138 13.98 -1.31 17.90
C ASN A 138 14.18 0.17 17.59
N GLU A 139 14.63 0.52 16.38
CA GLU A 139 14.77 1.92 15.96
C GLU A 139 13.39 2.62 15.94
N MET A 140 12.36 1.96 15.41
CA MET A 140 10.99 2.49 15.39
C MET A 140 10.41 2.65 16.80
N LEU A 141 10.69 1.69 17.69
CA LEU A 141 10.29 1.74 19.10
C LEU A 141 10.94 2.91 19.84
N GLU A 142 12.22 3.19 19.58
CA GLU A 142 12.93 4.33 20.16
C GLU A 142 12.31 5.67 19.71
N MET A 143 11.88 5.79 18.45
CA MET A 143 11.23 7.01 17.96
C MET A 143 9.89 7.31 18.64
N LEU A 144 9.19 6.30 19.18
CA LEU A 144 7.97 6.54 19.98
C LEU A 144 8.25 7.34 21.27
N THR A 145 9.50 7.40 21.74
CA THR A 145 9.88 8.21 22.91
C THR A 145 9.87 9.72 22.62
N LEU A 146 9.86 10.10 21.34
CA LEU A 146 9.80 11.49 20.89
C LEU A 146 8.37 12.07 20.95
N VAL A 147 7.36 11.21 21.15
CA VAL A 147 5.96 11.64 21.21
C VAL A 147 5.64 12.18 22.60
N GLU A 148 5.48 13.50 22.69
CA GLU A 148 4.88 14.11 23.86
C GLU A 148 3.38 13.76 23.95
N PRO A 149 2.83 13.54 25.16
CA PRO A 149 1.42 13.25 25.32
C PRO A 149 0.53 14.31 24.64
N ARG A 150 -0.43 13.85 23.82
CA ARG A 150 -1.46 14.67 23.15
C ARG A 150 -0.94 15.67 22.10
N LYS A 151 0.27 15.48 21.59
CA LYS A 151 0.79 16.28 20.48
C LYS A 151 1.00 15.43 19.24
N ASN A 152 0.60 15.98 18.11
CA ASN A 152 1.00 15.45 16.82
C ASN A 152 2.47 15.79 16.60
N VAL A 153 3.22 14.86 16.03
CA VAL A 153 4.64 15.06 15.74
C VAL A 153 4.94 14.50 14.35
N THR A 154 5.74 15.26 13.60
CA THR A 154 6.40 14.79 12.39
C THR A 154 7.86 15.18 12.52
N VAL A 155 8.73 14.19 12.63
CA VAL A 155 10.17 14.39 12.77
C VAL A 155 10.93 13.55 11.76
N VAL A 156 12.14 13.99 11.44
CA VAL A 156 13.10 13.23 10.65
C VAL A 156 14.21 12.76 11.58
N VAL A 157 14.41 11.45 11.66
CA VAL A 157 15.47 10.82 12.45
C VAL A 157 16.24 9.89 11.50
N GLY A 158 17.46 10.27 11.16
CA GLY A 158 18.26 9.55 10.16
C GLY A 158 17.52 9.45 8.81
N THR A 159 17.31 8.22 8.35
CA THR A 159 16.60 7.90 7.09
C THR A 159 15.10 7.68 7.29
N TRP A 160 14.53 8.03 8.45
CA TRP A 160 13.11 7.83 8.72
C TRP A 160 12.41 9.15 8.93
N ARG A 161 11.26 9.31 8.27
CA ARG A 161 10.24 10.28 8.67
C ARG A 161 9.26 9.57 9.58
N PHE A 162 9.27 9.93 10.84
CA PHE A 162 8.33 9.43 11.83
C PHE A 162 7.16 10.42 11.96
N THR A 163 5.94 9.90 11.84
CA THR A 163 4.71 10.67 12.03
C THR A 163 3.86 10.01 13.09
N PHE A 164 3.41 10.81 14.05
CA PHE A 164 2.35 10.46 14.99
C PHE A 164 1.28 11.54 14.86
N LYS A 165 0.08 11.14 14.45
CA LYS A 165 -1.04 12.05 14.24
C LYS A 165 -2.28 11.48 14.89
N THR A 166 -2.87 12.23 15.80
CA THR A 166 -4.17 11.93 16.38
C THR A 166 -5.15 13.06 16.06
N THR A 167 -6.33 12.69 15.59
CA THR A 167 -7.51 13.54 15.43
C THR A 167 -8.69 12.89 16.16
N PRO A 168 -9.86 13.55 16.28
CA PRO A 168 -11.06 12.90 16.83
C PRO A 168 -11.49 11.65 16.06
N GLU A 169 -11.20 11.58 14.75
CA GLU A 169 -11.64 10.52 13.85
C GLU A 169 -10.66 9.34 13.81
N PHE A 170 -9.35 9.62 13.89
CA PHE A 170 -8.34 8.57 13.76
C PHE A 170 -7.03 8.87 14.49
N THR A 171 -6.24 7.83 14.70
CA THR A 171 -4.81 7.95 14.98
C THR A 171 -4.01 7.24 13.90
N ASP A 172 -2.96 7.87 13.41
CA ASP A 172 -1.99 7.29 12.49
C ASP A 172 -0.59 7.42 13.10
N VAL A 173 0.13 6.30 13.12
CA VAL A 173 1.54 6.27 13.52
C VAL A 173 2.31 5.54 12.44
N SER A 174 3.25 6.24 11.80
CA SER A 174 3.94 5.74 10.61
C SER A 174 5.42 6.11 10.58
N TRP A 175 6.21 5.19 10.03
CA TRP A 175 7.64 5.35 9.74
C TRP A 175 7.82 5.19 8.25
N LEU A 176 8.29 6.24 7.61
CA LEU A 176 8.46 6.30 6.16
C LEU A 176 9.93 6.43 5.83
N TYR A 177 10.45 5.52 5.01
CA TYR A 177 11.85 5.55 4.63
C TYR A 177 12.15 6.72 3.68
N MET A 178 13.26 7.41 3.94
CA MET A 178 13.75 8.53 3.16
C MET A 178 15.24 8.35 2.88
N LEU A 179 15.61 8.55 1.62
CA LEU A 179 17.01 8.52 1.20
C LEU A 179 17.23 9.59 0.14
N ASN A 180 18.27 10.41 0.30
CA ASN A 180 18.62 11.50 -0.63
C ASN A 180 17.46 12.49 -0.94
N GLY A 181 16.59 12.76 0.04
CA GLY A 181 15.42 13.63 -0.15
C GLY A 181 14.24 12.97 -0.87
N VAL A 182 14.39 11.71 -1.30
CA VAL A 182 13.33 10.90 -1.91
C VAL A 182 12.56 10.19 -0.82
N THR A 183 11.23 10.23 -0.92
CA THR A 183 10.34 9.46 -0.04
C THR A 183 10.05 8.10 -0.68
N TYR A 184 10.26 7.01 0.08
CA TYR A 184 10.02 5.65 -0.38
C TYR A 184 8.78 5.06 0.30
N PRO A 185 7.84 4.42 -0.44
CA PRO A 185 6.69 3.73 0.14
C PRO A 185 7.05 2.52 1.03
N ASN A 186 8.34 2.23 1.21
CA ASN A 186 8.86 1.30 2.21
C ASN A 186 8.52 1.82 3.63
N CYS A 187 7.32 1.50 4.11
CA CYS A 187 6.73 2.06 5.31
C CYS A 187 6.31 0.98 6.32
N LEU A 188 6.35 1.37 7.59
CA LEU A 188 5.71 0.66 8.71
C LEU A 188 4.64 1.59 9.26
N GLY A 189 3.46 1.07 9.57
CA GLY A 189 2.36 1.88 10.07
C GLY A 189 1.37 1.13 10.94
N VAL A 190 0.82 1.84 11.92
CA VAL A 190 -0.32 1.41 12.72
C VAL A 190 -1.33 2.56 12.77
N SER A 191 -2.56 2.31 12.34
CA SER A 191 -3.63 3.29 12.35
C SER A 191 -4.86 2.74 13.07
N PHE A 192 -5.60 3.63 13.71
CA PHE A 192 -6.82 3.33 14.46
C PHE A 192 -7.94 4.26 14.01
N VAL A 193 -9.11 3.69 13.71
CA VAL A 193 -10.33 4.44 13.36
C VAL A 193 -11.47 3.85 14.18
N GLY A 194 -11.88 4.54 15.25
CA GLY A 194 -12.76 3.97 16.26
C GLY A 194 -12.19 2.67 16.82
N ASN A 195 -12.92 1.55 16.65
CA ASN A 195 -12.51 0.22 17.08
C ASN A 195 -11.66 -0.55 16.04
N ASN A 196 -11.47 0.02 14.85
CA ASN A 196 -10.73 -0.63 13.77
C ASN A 196 -9.22 -0.45 13.96
N VAL A 197 -8.46 -1.44 13.53
CA VAL A 197 -6.99 -1.42 13.52
C VAL A 197 -6.50 -1.70 12.11
N TYR A 198 -5.57 -0.88 11.63
CA TYR A 198 -4.83 -1.12 10.42
C TYR A 198 -3.34 -1.24 10.76
N PHE A 199 -2.73 -2.35 10.37
CA PHE A 199 -1.29 -2.59 10.49
C PHE A 199 -0.71 -2.76 9.10
N LEU A 200 0.41 -2.11 8.82
CA LEU A 200 1.12 -2.12 7.54
C LEU A 200 2.62 -2.29 7.78
N ASP A 201 3.26 -3.21 7.06
CA ASP A 201 4.71 -3.35 6.96
C ASP A 201 5.09 -3.70 5.51
N GLU A 202 5.39 -2.68 4.72
CA GLU A 202 5.83 -2.83 3.32
C GLU A 202 7.36 -2.92 3.21
N ARG A 203 8.08 -2.96 4.33
CA ARG A 203 9.55 -2.89 4.33
C ARG A 203 10.21 -4.10 3.70
N LYS A 204 9.52 -5.23 3.69
CA LYS A 204 9.93 -6.48 3.02
C LYS A 204 9.40 -6.61 1.60
N LEU A 205 8.52 -5.70 1.18
CA LEU A 205 7.94 -5.71 -0.17
C LEU A 205 8.89 -5.06 -1.17
N TYR A 206 9.38 -3.87 -0.84
CA TYR A 206 10.15 -3.06 -1.77
C TYR A 206 11.64 -3.05 -1.45
N THR A 207 12.46 -3.15 -2.50
CA THR A 207 13.88 -2.83 -2.45
C THR A 207 14.13 -1.50 -3.16
N ILE A 208 15.29 -0.89 -2.90
CA ILE A 208 15.73 0.32 -3.59
C ILE A 208 16.70 -0.12 -4.68
N GLY A 209 16.39 0.22 -5.93
CA GLY A 209 17.27 -0.03 -7.07
C GLY A 209 18.42 0.96 -7.06
N SER A 210 18.31 2.02 -7.85
CA SER A 210 19.18 3.19 -7.77
C SER A 210 18.52 4.32 -6.97
N ALA A 211 19.32 5.04 -6.17
CA ALA A 211 18.90 6.26 -5.48
C ALA A 211 19.52 7.52 -6.13
N ASP A 212 20.06 7.39 -7.35
CA ASP A 212 20.66 8.48 -8.10
C ASP A 212 19.58 9.45 -8.60
N VAL A 213 19.84 10.76 -8.43
CA VAL A 213 19.03 11.85 -8.96
C VAL A 213 19.92 12.67 -9.88
N LYS A 214 19.81 12.46 -11.19
CA LYS A 214 20.63 13.13 -12.21
C LYS A 214 19.89 14.27 -12.90
N THR A 215 18.57 14.16 -12.98
CA THR A 215 17.67 15.19 -13.49
C THR A 215 17.31 16.16 -12.37
N SER A 216 17.60 17.45 -12.55
CA SER A 216 17.21 18.47 -11.58
C SER A 216 15.69 18.74 -11.63
N LYS A 217 15.16 19.43 -10.62
CA LYS A 217 13.76 19.86 -10.60
C LYS A 217 13.40 20.73 -11.82
N ASP A 218 14.26 21.68 -12.16
CA ASP A 218 14.03 22.61 -13.27
C ASP A 218 14.11 21.89 -14.63
N ASP A 219 15.05 20.94 -14.78
CA ASP A 219 15.13 20.10 -15.96
C ASP A 219 13.89 19.22 -16.11
N ALA A 220 13.37 18.65 -15.01
CA ALA A 220 12.16 17.85 -15.03
C ALA A 220 10.94 18.69 -15.47
N ILE A 221 10.80 19.92 -14.99
CA ILE A 221 9.75 20.85 -15.42
C ILE A 221 9.89 21.17 -16.92
N ALA A 222 11.11 21.43 -17.39
CA ALA A 222 11.38 21.71 -18.80
C ALA A 222 11.05 20.50 -19.70
N ILE A 223 11.42 19.28 -19.28
CA ILE A 223 11.08 18.04 -19.97
C ILE A 223 9.56 17.86 -20.03
N ALA A 224 8.86 18.06 -18.91
CA ALA A 224 7.41 17.93 -18.84
C ALA A 224 6.70 18.90 -19.78
N LEU A 225 7.07 20.19 -19.75
CA LEU A 225 6.52 21.23 -20.62
C LEU A 225 6.71 20.89 -22.10
N LYS A 226 7.93 20.48 -22.48
CA LYS A 226 8.22 20.05 -23.85
C LYS A 226 7.44 18.81 -24.26
N TYR A 227 7.26 17.87 -23.35
CA TYR A 227 6.51 16.64 -23.62
C TYR A 227 5.04 16.94 -23.93
N VAL A 228 4.42 17.86 -23.18
CA VAL A 228 3.00 18.19 -23.35
C VAL A 228 2.67 19.05 -24.57
N GLU A 229 3.66 19.67 -25.22
CA GLU A 229 3.44 20.43 -26.48
C GLU A 229 2.84 19.58 -27.61
N ASN A 230 3.08 18.26 -27.60
CA ASN A 230 2.55 17.31 -28.58
C ASN A 230 1.63 16.26 -27.94
N TYR A 231 1.18 16.50 -26.71
CA TYR A 231 0.31 15.58 -25.99
C TYR A 231 -1.16 15.92 -26.27
N SER A 232 -1.97 14.88 -26.44
CA SER A 232 -3.42 14.99 -26.45
C SER A 232 -4.01 13.92 -25.56
N PHE A 233 -5.22 14.14 -25.07
CA PHE A 233 -5.95 13.14 -24.31
C PHE A 233 -7.38 12.99 -24.83
N GLU A 234 -7.91 11.79 -24.66
CA GLU A 234 -9.22 11.40 -25.16
C GLU A 234 -10.17 11.16 -23.99
N ILE A 235 -11.34 11.79 -24.04
CA ILE A 235 -12.39 11.62 -23.05
C ILE A 235 -13.48 10.71 -23.63
N PHE A 236 -13.68 9.58 -22.97
CA PHE A 236 -14.73 8.63 -23.33
C PHE A 236 -16.07 9.04 -22.72
N MET A 237 -17.09 9.19 -23.56
CA MET A 237 -18.44 9.64 -23.17
C MET A 237 -19.50 8.55 -23.35
N GLY A 238 -19.14 7.29 -23.06
CA GLY A 238 -20.06 6.16 -23.18
C GLY A 238 -20.34 5.82 -24.65
N ASP A 239 -21.60 5.88 -25.06
CA ASP A 239 -22.01 5.56 -26.43
C ASP A 239 -21.78 6.70 -27.43
N GLN A 240 -21.32 7.86 -26.95
CA GLN A 240 -20.96 9.00 -27.80
C GLN A 240 -19.53 8.89 -28.32
N PRO A 241 -19.21 9.51 -29.47
CA PRO A 241 -17.84 9.68 -29.92
C PRO A 241 -17.02 10.34 -28.83
N SER A 242 -15.78 9.88 -28.69
CA SER A 242 -14.84 10.49 -27.76
C SER A 242 -14.49 11.91 -28.16
N ILE A 243 -14.15 12.71 -27.16
CA ILE A 243 -13.65 14.07 -27.35
C ILE A 243 -12.14 14.03 -27.22
N VAL A 244 -11.44 14.38 -28.29
CA VAL A 244 -9.98 14.59 -28.26
C VAL A 244 -9.71 16.02 -27.84
N VAL A 245 -8.87 16.20 -26.84
CA VAL A 245 -8.33 17.47 -26.41
C VAL A 245 -6.85 17.50 -26.75
N ASP A 246 -6.49 18.30 -27.74
CA ASP A 246 -5.14 18.48 -28.27
C ASP A 246 -4.63 19.93 -28.18
N ASP A 247 -5.49 20.86 -27.75
CA ASP A 247 -5.15 22.24 -27.47
C ASP A 247 -5.49 22.58 -26.01
N PHE A 248 -4.46 22.73 -25.16
CA PHE A 248 -4.61 23.15 -23.79
C PHE A 248 -3.54 24.13 -23.29
N GLY A 249 -3.96 25.08 -22.45
CA GLY A 249 -3.07 26.04 -21.81
C GLY A 249 -2.57 25.54 -20.46
N VAL A 250 -1.27 25.73 -20.18
CA VAL A 250 -0.66 25.44 -18.88
C VAL A 250 -0.38 26.74 -18.12
N VAL A 251 -0.81 26.82 -16.86
CA VAL A 251 -0.55 27.95 -15.95
C VAL A 251 0.83 27.78 -15.32
N LYS A 252 1.86 28.33 -15.98
CA LYS A 252 3.27 28.11 -15.63
C LYS A 252 3.64 28.49 -14.20
N GLU A 253 2.99 29.52 -13.65
CA GLU A 253 3.25 30.04 -12.30
C GLU A 253 2.78 29.08 -11.19
N LYS A 254 1.96 28.09 -11.53
CA LYS A 254 1.41 27.11 -10.57
C LYS A 254 2.00 25.71 -10.72
N ILE A 255 2.99 25.53 -11.60
CA ILE A 255 3.64 24.23 -11.79
C ILE A 255 4.31 23.79 -10.49
N THR A 256 4.11 22.53 -10.13
CA THR A 256 4.82 21.92 -9.01
C THR A 256 5.59 20.69 -9.49
N ALA A 257 6.67 20.37 -8.78
CA ALA A 257 7.45 19.17 -9.03
C ALA A 257 7.88 18.58 -7.69
N GLU A 258 7.53 17.33 -7.46
CA GLU A 258 7.81 16.57 -6.25
C GLU A 258 8.67 15.35 -6.57
N LEU A 259 9.69 15.11 -5.75
CA LEU A 259 10.57 13.96 -5.89
C LEU A 259 10.04 12.79 -5.08
N LEU A 260 9.58 11.76 -5.78
CA LEU A 260 8.95 10.57 -5.24
C LEU A 260 9.69 9.32 -5.70
N SER A 261 9.20 8.13 -5.34
CA SER A 261 9.70 6.87 -5.89
C SER A 261 8.58 5.99 -6.40
N TRP A 262 8.88 5.20 -7.42
CA TRP A 262 7.93 4.27 -8.03
C TRP A 262 8.65 2.99 -8.47
N PRO A 263 7.96 1.83 -8.49
CA PRO A 263 8.52 0.61 -9.05
C PRO A 263 8.79 0.78 -10.56
N ARG A 264 10.06 0.67 -10.97
CA ARG A 264 10.44 0.57 -12.40
C ARG A 264 10.57 -0.89 -12.83
N GLU A 265 11.07 -1.70 -11.91
CA GLU A 265 11.17 -3.15 -12.01
C GLU A 265 10.41 -3.76 -10.83
N GLU A 266 10.27 -5.08 -10.83
CA GLU A 266 9.50 -5.86 -9.86
C GLU A 266 9.83 -5.47 -8.40
N TYR A 267 8.95 -4.64 -7.80
CA TYR A 267 9.08 -4.06 -6.46
C TYR A 267 10.42 -3.32 -6.18
N MET A 268 11.18 -2.94 -7.21
CA MET A 268 12.38 -2.11 -7.06
C MET A 268 12.03 -0.65 -7.29
N LEU A 269 12.14 0.15 -6.24
CA LEU A 269 11.81 1.55 -6.23
C LEU A 269 12.95 2.39 -6.79
N TYR A 270 12.60 3.28 -7.72
CA TYR A 270 13.49 4.27 -8.31
C TYR A 270 12.91 5.67 -8.13
N PRO A 271 13.76 6.70 -7.95
CA PRO A 271 13.30 8.06 -7.82
C PRO A 271 12.71 8.58 -9.13
N TYR A 272 11.65 9.36 -9.04
CA TYR A 272 11.05 10.04 -10.17
C TYR A 272 10.49 11.40 -9.76
N TRP A 273 10.45 12.32 -10.71
CA TRP A 273 9.77 13.61 -10.57
C TRP A 273 8.30 13.45 -10.99
N LYS A 274 7.39 13.74 -10.07
CA LYS A 274 5.97 14.01 -10.38
C LYS A 274 5.85 15.49 -10.68
N VAL A 275 5.60 15.85 -11.93
CA VAL A 275 5.41 17.23 -12.38
C VAL A 275 3.93 17.47 -12.65
N ASP A 276 3.32 18.31 -11.85
CA ASP A 276 1.92 18.69 -11.99
C ASP A 276 1.84 19.99 -12.80
N LEU A 277 1.11 19.95 -13.91
CA LEU A 277 0.93 21.05 -14.87
C LEU A 277 -0.54 21.51 -14.84
N PRO A 278 -0.88 22.51 -14.00
CA PRO A 278 -2.25 23.01 -13.92
C PRO A 278 -2.69 23.65 -15.23
N LEU A 279 -3.92 23.36 -15.64
CA LEU A 279 -4.53 23.90 -16.85
C LEU A 279 -5.17 25.27 -16.61
N ASP A 280 -5.28 26.07 -17.66
CA ASP A 280 -5.83 27.43 -17.63
C ASP A 280 -7.34 27.47 -17.36
N LYS A 281 -8.04 26.37 -17.64
CA LYS A 281 -9.47 26.17 -17.40
C LYS A 281 -9.81 24.70 -17.20
N LEU A 282 -11.07 24.42 -16.93
CA LEU A 282 -11.60 23.06 -16.95
C LEU A 282 -11.83 22.59 -18.39
N TYR A 283 -11.27 21.42 -18.71
CA TYR A 283 -11.45 20.72 -19.98
C TYR A 283 -12.51 19.61 -19.86
N PRO A 284 -13.04 19.09 -20.99
CA PRO A 284 -13.99 17.97 -20.98
C PRO A 284 -13.54 16.85 -20.05
N GLY A 285 -14.49 16.26 -19.31
CA GLY A 285 -14.18 15.28 -18.25
C GLY A 285 -13.72 15.90 -16.93
N ASN A 286 -13.97 17.19 -16.72
CA ASN A 286 -13.53 17.96 -15.54
C ASN A 286 -12.01 17.90 -15.32
N ILE A 287 -11.24 17.82 -16.41
CA ILE A 287 -9.78 17.78 -16.38
C ILE A 287 -9.27 19.19 -16.08
N TYR A 288 -8.38 19.31 -15.09
CA TYR A 288 -7.82 20.59 -14.64
C TYR A 288 -6.30 20.59 -14.56
N GLU A 289 -5.65 19.43 -14.76
CA GLU A 289 -4.22 19.27 -14.60
C GLU A 289 -3.71 18.13 -15.48
N ILE A 290 -2.48 18.26 -15.99
CA ILE A 290 -1.73 17.16 -16.59
C ILE A 290 -0.59 16.78 -15.64
N CYS A 291 -0.51 15.50 -15.26
CA CYS A 291 0.57 14.98 -14.42
C CYS A 291 1.57 14.21 -15.31
N VAL A 292 2.83 14.63 -15.29
CA VAL A 292 3.93 14.00 -16.02
C VAL A 292 4.91 13.39 -15.02
N ASN A 293 5.18 12.09 -15.14
CA ASN A 293 6.15 11.40 -14.30
C ASN A 293 7.42 11.09 -15.09
N ILE A 294 8.56 11.48 -14.53
CA ILE A 294 9.87 11.46 -15.19
C ILE A 294 10.87 10.75 -14.30
N TRP A 295 11.52 9.70 -14.80
CA TRP A 295 12.58 9.03 -14.05
C TRP A 295 13.71 10.00 -13.72
N ALA A 296 14.08 10.07 -12.44
CA ALA A 296 15.03 11.08 -11.96
C ALA A 296 16.49 10.74 -12.32
N ASP A 297 16.78 9.49 -12.69
CA ASP A 297 18.09 9.00 -13.10
C ASP A 297 18.35 9.14 -14.62
N THR A 298 17.31 9.00 -15.46
CA THR A 298 17.44 9.05 -16.93
C THR A 298 16.80 10.28 -17.57
N GLY A 299 15.88 10.97 -16.90
CA GLY A 299 15.07 12.04 -17.50
C GLY A 299 14.00 11.53 -18.47
N GLU A 300 13.75 10.23 -18.51
CA GLU A 300 12.74 9.61 -19.37
C GLU A 300 11.33 9.80 -18.81
N VAL A 301 10.40 10.29 -19.64
CA VAL A 301 8.98 10.33 -19.32
C VAL A 301 8.39 8.93 -19.42
N PHE A 302 7.88 8.38 -18.32
CA PHE A 302 7.28 7.03 -18.30
C PHE A 302 5.77 7.05 -18.11
N ARG A 303 5.19 8.19 -17.74
CA ARG A 303 3.75 8.36 -17.59
C ARG A 303 3.35 9.81 -17.81
N CYS A 304 2.27 10.02 -18.55
CA CYS A 304 1.58 11.30 -18.70
C CYS A 304 0.08 11.04 -18.63
N VAL A 305 -0.62 11.68 -17.70
CA VAL A 305 -2.06 11.46 -17.50
C VAL A 305 -2.80 12.76 -17.22
N PRO A 306 -4.02 12.96 -17.78
CA PRO A 306 -4.90 14.03 -17.36
C PRO A 306 -5.53 13.70 -16.00
N LEU A 307 -5.64 14.70 -15.13
CA LEU A 307 -6.26 14.61 -13.83
C LEU A 307 -7.50 15.50 -13.77
N GLY A 308 -8.60 14.94 -13.25
CA GLY A 308 -9.88 15.64 -13.15
C GLY A 308 -10.69 15.25 -11.93
N PHE A 309 -11.78 15.98 -11.69
CA PHE A 309 -12.73 15.67 -10.62
C PHE A 309 -13.84 14.74 -11.12
N GLY A 310 -14.08 13.63 -10.41
CA GLY A 310 -15.26 12.78 -10.64
C GLY A 310 -16.52 13.48 -10.11
N GLY A 311 -17.49 13.74 -10.98
CA GLY A 311 -18.77 14.36 -10.64
C GLY A 311 -19.57 14.74 -11.88
N SER A 312 -20.90 14.74 -11.78
CA SER A 312 -21.81 15.11 -12.87
C SER A 312 -21.52 16.53 -13.37
N LEU A 313 -21.56 16.74 -14.68
CA LEU A 313 -21.56 18.08 -15.27
C LEU A 313 -22.72 18.89 -14.66
N PRO A 314 -22.52 20.12 -14.17
CA PRO A 314 -23.63 20.99 -13.85
C PRO A 314 -24.40 21.25 -15.15
N THR A 315 -25.66 20.80 -15.19
CA THR A 315 -26.56 21.10 -16.30
C THR A 315 -26.65 22.62 -16.43
N GLN A 316 -26.55 23.11 -17.66
CA GLN A 316 -26.43 24.52 -18.01
C GLN A 316 -27.73 25.34 -17.80
N ASP A 317 -28.55 24.97 -16.82
CA ASP A 317 -29.82 25.61 -16.46
C ASP A 317 -29.93 25.82 -14.94
N SER A 318 -29.03 26.62 -14.38
CA SER A 318 -29.27 27.21 -13.05
C SER A 318 -28.78 28.65 -13.06
N GLN A 319 -29.75 29.57 -13.10
CA GLN A 319 -29.55 30.99 -12.87
C GLN A 319 -28.83 31.22 -11.52
N PRO A 320 -28.01 32.28 -11.41
CA PRO A 320 -27.32 32.59 -10.17
C PRO A 320 -28.31 33.17 -9.15
N GLU A 321 -28.50 32.50 -8.02
CA GLU A 321 -29.06 33.14 -6.84
C GLU A 321 -28.01 34.08 -6.22
N GLN A 322 -28.29 35.37 -6.29
CA GLN A 322 -27.67 36.39 -5.45
C GLN A 322 -28.20 36.30 -4.02
N THR A 323 -27.32 36.39 -3.03
CA THR A 323 -27.36 37.15 -1.75
C THR A 323 -26.55 36.39 -0.68
N THR A 324 -25.76 36.96 0.22
CA THR A 324 -25.36 38.33 0.57
C THR A 324 -24.05 38.22 1.36
N ASN A 325 -23.11 39.14 1.16
CA ASN A 325 -21.91 39.27 1.97
C ASN A 325 -22.25 39.63 3.43
N SER A 326 -21.69 38.89 4.39
CA SER A 326 -21.27 39.47 5.66
C SER A 326 -19.86 38.98 5.97
N GLN A 327 -18.93 39.93 6.02
CA GLN A 327 -17.57 39.74 6.51
C GLN A 327 -17.62 39.54 8.02
N GLU A 328 -17.03 38.45 8.50
CA GLU A 328 -16.29 38.46 9.77
C GLU A 328 -14.92 37.82 9.52
N ASN A 329 -13.88 38.61 9.81
CA ASN A 329 -12.49 38.19 9.73
C ASN A 329 -12.14 37.32 10.95
N THR A 330 -11.86 36.04 10.72
CA THR A 330 -11.02 35.23 11.61
C THR A 330 -10.07 34.40 10.77
N LEU A 331 -8.76 34.58 11.00
CA LEU A 331 -7.69 33.77 10.39
C LEU A 331 -7.85 32.31 10.81
N GLU A 332 -8.45 31.49 9.95
CA GLU A 332 -8.46 30.04 10.09
C GLU A 332 -7.26 29.43 9.35
N TRP A 333 -6.48 28.63 10.07
CA TRP A 333 -5.43 27.80 9.49
C TRP A 333 -6.09 26.73 8.63
N THR A 334 -5.96 26.84 7.32
CA THR A 334 -6.52 25.87 6.38
C THR A 334 -5.83 24.51 6.54
N LEU A 335 -6.58 23.55 7.07
CA LEU A 335 -6.29 22.13 6.97
C LEU A 335 -6.17 21.75 5.48
N THR A 336 -4.97 21.42 5.01
CA THR A 336 -4.79 20.85 3.67
C THR A 336 -5.47 19.47 3.59
N PRO A 337 -6.34 19.21 2.58
CA PRO A 337 -7.08 17.95 2.39
C PRO A 337 -6.24 16.73 1.97
N VAL A 338 -4.91 16.83 2.01
CA VAL A 338 -3.97 15.81 1.49
C VAL A 338 -4.03 14.49 2.27
N VAL A 339 -4.44 14.50 3.55
CA VAL A 339 -4.44 13.27 4.38
C VAL A 339 -5.70 12.41 4.20
N VAL A 340 -6.83 12.99 3.78
CA VAL A 340 -8.05 12.22 3.50
C VAL A 340 -7.93 11.47 2.16
N PHE A 341 -7.17 12.01 1.21
CA PHE A 341 -6.96 11.39 -0.10
C PHE A 341 -6.24 10.04 -0.02
N LEU A 342 -5.23 9.87 0.85
CA LEU A 342 -4.48 8.61 0.92
C LEU A 342 -5.31 7.44 1.46
N ILE A 343 -6.23 7.68 2.40
CA ILE A 343 -7.13 6.66 2.94
C ILE A 343 -8.22 6.30 1.92
N VAL A 344 -8.76 7.30 1.20
CA VAL A 344 -9.78 7.06 0.15
C VAL A 344 -9.18 6.37 -1.08
N PHE A 345 -7.93 6.68 -1.47
CA PHE A 345 -7.27 6.04 -2.61
C PHE A 345 -6.94 4.56 -2.36
N ALA A 346 -6.56 4.19 -1.13
CA ALA A 346 -6.35 2.80 -0.75
C ALA A 346 -7.65 1.97 -0.79
N ILE A 347 -8.81 2.60 -0.49
CA ILE A 347 -10.12 1.95 -0.56
C ILE A 347 -10.62 1.84 -2.01
N ALA A 348 -10.43 2.89 -2.81
CA ALA A 348 -10.89 2.94 -4.21
C ALA A 348 -10.10 2.02 -5.15
N THR A 349 -8.77 1.93 -4.98
CA THR A 349 -7.94 1.01 -5.78
C THR A 349 -8.29 -0.46 -5.50
N SER A 350 -8.54 -0.81 -4.23
CA SER A 350 -8.99 -2.15 -3.83
C SER A 350 -10.37 -2.51 -4.42
N ALA A 351 -11.33 -1.58 -4.39
CA ALA A 351 -12.67 -1.81 -4.92
C ALA A 351 -12.70 -1.94 -6.46
N LEU A 352 -11.89 -1.15 -7.18
CA LEU A 352 -11.82 -1.21 -8.64
C LEU A 352 -11.16 -2.49 -9.16
N ILE A 353 -10.16 -3.01 -8.44
CA ILE A 353 -9.53 -4.31 -8.76
C ILE A 353 -10.54 -5.45 -8.55
N ILE A 354 -11.30 -5.43 -7.45
CA ILE A 354 -12.36 -6.43 -7.16
C ILE A 354 -13.51 -6.35 -8.18
N HIS A 355 -13.90 -5.16 -8.66
CA HIS A 355 -14.99 -5.02 -9.61
C HIS A 355 -14.61 -5.42 -11.05
N LYS A 356 -13.37 -5.12 -11.50
CA LYS A 356 -12.90 -5.55 -12.83
C LYS A 356 -12.79 -7.07 -12.96
N TRP A 357 -12.53 -7.78 -11.86
CA TRP A 357 -12.31 -9.24 -11.86
C TRP A 357 -13.58 -10.07 -11.64
N LYS A 358 -14.70 -9.44 -11.26
CA LYS A 358 -16.01 -10.09 -11.12
C LYS A 358 -16.83 -10.17 -12.41
N LYS A 359 -16.37 -9.63 -13.55
CA LYS A 359 -17.05 -9.89 -14.83
C LYS A 359 -16.77 -11.34 -15.25
N PRO A 360 -17.80 -12.21 -15.37
CA PRO A 360 -17.57 -13.58 -15.81
C PRO A 360 -17.10 -13.56 -17.27
N LEU A 361 -15.96 -14.21 -17.52
CA LEU A 361 -15.44 -14.49 -18.86
C LEU A 361 -16.31 -15.58 -19.52
N SER A 362 -17.60 -15.30 -19.70
CA SER A 362 -18.58 -16.24 -20.27
C SER A 362 -19.05 -15.78 -21.64
N HIS A 363 -18.13 -15.55 -22.56
CA HIS A 363 -18.39 -15.48 -24.00
C HIS A 363 -17.04 -15.54 -24.71
N HIS A 364 -16.46 -16.73 -24.90
CA HIS A 364 -15.53 -17.10 -26.00
C HIS A 364 -14.92 -18.50 -25.80
N LEU A 365 -15.74 -19.51 -25.47
CA LEU A 365 -15.35 -20.92 -25.68
C LEU A 365 -16.57 -21.73 -26.14
N LYS A 366 -17.04 -21.43 -27.35
CA LYS A 366 -17.81 -22.35 -28.17
C LYS A 366 -17.32 -22.20 -29.60
N GLN A 367 -16.35 -23.03 -30.00
CA GLN A 367 -16.36 -23.74 -31.28
C GLN A 367 -15.13 -24.64 -31.43
N ARG A 368 -15.37 -25.79 -32.08
CA ARG A 368 -14.45 -26.84 -32.55
C ARG A 368 -14.15 -27.99 -31.59
N HIS A 369 -15.06 -28.95 -31.56
CA HIS A 369 -14.72 -30.38 -31.71
C HIS A 369 -15.90 -31.07 -32.42
N ASN A 370 -15.75 -31.34 -33.72
CA ASN A 370 -16.56 -32.34 -34.43
C ASN A 370 -15.76 -33.64 -34.46
N PRO A 371 -16.35 -34.81 -34.12
CA PRO A 371 -15.70 -36.10 -34.28
C PRO A 371 -15.77 -36.58 -35.74
N PRO A 372 -14.86 -37.46 -36.18
CA PRO A 372 -14.85 -38.00 -37.53
C PRO A 372 -15.93 -39.07 -37.70
N SER A 373 -16.66 -38.97 -38.82
CA SER A 373 -17.60 -39.97 -39.34
C SER A 373 -16.86 -41.24 -39.79
N GLN A 374 -17.33 -42.41 -39.35
CA GLN A 374 -16.94 -43.73 -39.86
C GLN A 374 -17.44 -43.96 -41.30
N PRO A 375 -16.78 -44.83 -42.08
CA PRO A 375 -17.19 -45.17 -43.44
C PRO A 375 -18.31 -46.22 -43.46
N MET A 376 -19.26 -46.08 -44.39
CA MET A 376 -20.22 -47.11 -44.77
C MET A 376 -19.52 -48.20 -45.60
N SER A 377 -19.79 -49.46 -45.26
CA SER A 377 -19.62 -50.64 -46.12
C SER A 377 -21.01 -51.15 -46.52
N ASP A 378 -21.14 -51.41 -47.81
CA ASP A 378 -22.19 -52.12 -48.57
C ASP A 378 -23.63 -51.60 -48.61
#